data_AF-A0A0D3FYV8-F1
#
_entry.id   AF-A0A0D3FYV8-F1
#
_cell.length_a   1.000
_cell.length_b   1.000
_cell.length_c   1.000
_cell.angle_alpha   90.00
_cell.angle_beta   90.00
_cell.angle_gamma   90.00
#
_symmetry.space_group_name_H-M   'P 1'
#
loop_
_entity.id
_entity.type
_entity.pdbx_description
1 polymer ?
#
loop_
_entity_poly.entity_id
_entity_poly.type
_entity_poly.pdbx_seq_one_letter_code
_entity_poly.pdbx_strand_id
1 'polypeptide(L)'
;MTELLTRYGDVEEVWLDGAKGEGKDMDYMFDAWFALIHQLQQRVVIFSDAGPDTRWVGDEAGVAGYTCWSPFNKSTVTIGHIIPEYSRCGDPFGQDWVPAECDVSIRPGWFWHASEKPKNATTLLDIYYKSVGRNCLLILNVPPNSSGLISTEDMQVLQEFTEIRQTIFSQNFAANATVTASTVRGGLGNQQFAPSNVLQESIYSYWAPEEGQSSWEMLFDLGQSASFNVIQLQEPIQMGQRVIKFRVEILVDELWQTIVEGTTIGYKRLFQFPVVEGQFLKLSIDSARADPLISFFGVFMDSFSVTYSLENHEKPSVVNSSEVIMLRTDHSFGNKSIATM
;
A
#
# COMPACT_ATOMS: atom_id res chain seq x y z
N MET A 1 -0.20 -10.81 30.01
CA MET A 1 -0.98 -11.36 28.88
C MET A 1 -2.34 -11.90 29.33
N THR A 2 -2.41 -12.97 30.14
CA THR A 2 -3.70 -13.53 30.61
C THR A 2 -4.63 -12.53 31.25
N GLU A 3 -4.11 -11.66 32.12
CA GLU A 3 -4.92 -10.61 32.75
C GLU A 3 -5.57 -9.68 31.72
N LEU A 4 -4.79 -9.17 30.76
CA LEU A 4 -5.28 -8.25 29.73
C LEU A 4 -6.36 -8.91 28.86
N LEU A 5 -6.07 -10.10 28.33
CA LEU A 5 -6.94 -10.81 27.38
C LEU A 5 -8.18 -11.48 28.02
N THR A 6 -8.31 -11.46 29.35
CA THR A 6 -9.49 -12.02 30.04
C THR A 6 -10.30 -10.99 30.81
N ARG A 7 -9.73 -9.81 31.09
CA ARG A 7 -10.39 -8.78 31.92
C ARG A 7 -10.71 -7.48 31.18
N TYR A 8 -10.18 -7.27 29.98
CA TYR A 8 -10.29 -5.99 29.26
C TYR A 8 -11.07 -6.08 27.94
N GLY A 9 -12.09 -6.95 27.89
CA GLY A 9 -12.95 -7.10 26.71
C GLY A 9 -12.23 -7.72 25.52
N ASP A 10 -12.84 -7.59 24.33
CA ASP A 10 -12.25 -8.06 23.08
C ASP A 10 -11.08 -7.14 22.69
N VAL A 11 -9.91 -7.75 22.53
CA VAL A 11 -8.70 -7.10 22.01
C VAL A 11 -8.62 -7.45 20.52
N GLU A 12 -8.32 -6.45 19.69
CA GLU A 12 -8.18 -6.66 18.24
C GLU A 12 -6.74 -7.01 17.85
N GLU A 13 -5.75 -6.47 18.57
CA GLU A 13 -4.35 -6.65 18.25
C GLU A 13 -3.44 -6.69 19.50
N VAL A 14 -2.43 -7.57 19.46
CA VAL A 14 -1.34 -7.63 20.44
C VAL A 14 -0.02 -7.39 19.74
N TRP A 15 0.71 -6.35 20.17
CA TRP A 15 1.95 -5.90 19.56
C TRP A 15 3.17 -6.37 20.36
N LEU A 16 4.01 -7.21 19.76
CA LEU A 16 5.18 -7.81 20.40
C LEU A 16 6.47 -7.43 19.66
N ASP A 17 7.15 -6.40 20.18
CA ASP A 17 8.41 -5.87 19.66
C ASP A 17 9.58 -6.88 19.72
N GLY A 18 10.51 -6.75 18.77
CA GLY A 18 11.83 -7.36 18.82
C GLY A 18 12.96 -6.48 19.38
N ALA A 19 12.74 -5.17 19.58
CA ALA A 19 13.77 -4.25 20.03
C ALA A 19 14.32 -4.61 21.43
N LYS A 20 15.65 -4.67 21.52
CA LYS A 20 16.38 -4.92 22.78
C LYS A 20 17.51 -3.91 22.91
N GLY A 21 17.72 -3.41 24.13
CA GLY A 21 18.86 -2.56 24.44
C GLY A 21 20.19 -3.33 24.36
N GLU A 22 21.28 -2.62 24.09
CA GLU A 22 22.62 -3.21 24.04
C GLU A 22 22.97 -3.95 25.34
N GLY A 23 23.58 -5.13 25.20
CA GLY A 23 24.01 -5.96 26.34
C GLY A 23 22.88 -6.63 27.12
N LYS A 24 21.65 -6.66 26.58
CA LYS A 24 20.54 -7.43 27.13
C LYS A 24 20.44 -8.78 26.44
N ASP A 25 20.73 -9.84 27.18
CA ASP A 25 20.59 -11.22 26.74
C ASP A 25 19.39 -11.86 27.44
N MET A 26 18.28 -11.98 26.71
CA MET A 26 17.05 -12.60 27.20
C MET A 26 16.33 -13.26 26.04
N ASP A 27 16.02 -14.53 26.20
CA ASP A 27 15.24 -15.30 25.24
C ASP A 27 13.75 -15.24 25.59
N TYR A 28 12.93 -15.11 24.55
CA TYR A 28 11.48 -15.07 24.68
C TYR A 28 10.88 -16.32 24.05
N MET A 29 9.90 -16.90 24.75
CA MET A 29 9.13 -18.04 24.24
C MET A 29 7.95 -17.53 23.38
N PHE A 30 8.25 -16.85 22.28
CA PHE A 30 7.24 -16.22 21.42
C PHE A 30 6.16 -17.21 20.97
N ASP A 31 6.53 -18.42 20.54
CA ASP A 31 5.55 -19.44 20.14
C ASP A 31 4.55 -19.81 21.26
N ALA A 32 5.03 -19.87 22.51
CA ALA A 32 4.17 -20.13 23.66
C ALA A 32 3.24 -18.94 23.95
N TRP A 33 3.71 -17.71 23.71
CA TRP A 33 2.92 -16.50 23.86
C TRP A 33 1.84 -16.42 22.77
N PHE A 34 2.19 -16.69 21.51
CA PHE A 34 1.25 -16.72 20.39
C PHE A 34 0.13 -17.72 20.65
N ALA A 35 0.48 -18.96 21.03
CA ALA A 35 -0.49 -19.99 21.38
C ALA A 35 -1.41 -19.57 22.54
N LEU A 36 -0.86 -18.92 23.57
CA LEU A 36 -1.66 -18.43 24.69
C LEU A 36 -2.61 -17.29 24.28
N ILE A 37 -2.16 -16.36 23.43
CA ILE A 37 -2.99 -15.25 22.93
C ILE A 37 -4.20 -15.82 22.19
N HIS A 38 -3.97 -16.67 21.18
CA HIS A 38 -5.06 -17.25 20.40
C HIS A 38 -5.94 -18.22 21.21
N GLN A 39 -5.41 -18.87 22.25
CA GLN A 39 -6.22 -19.66 23.18
C GLN A 39 -7.20 -18.78 23.97
N LEU A 40 -6.77 -17.59 24.40
CA LEU A 40 -7.60 -16.69 25.20
C LEU A 40 -8.56 -15.87 24.32
N GLN A 41 -8.10 -15.42 23.15
CA GLN A 41 -8.90 -14.68 22.19
C GLN A 41 -8.48 -15.05 20.76
N GLN A 42 -9.26 -15.94 20.13
CA GLN A 42 -8.92 -16.53 18.82
C GLN A 42 -8.85 -15.52 17.66
N ARG A 43 -9.53 -14.37 17.77
CA ARG A 43 -9.61 -13.36 16.70
C ARG A 43 -8.51 -12.31 16.75
N VAL A 44 -7.72 -12.26 17.82
CA VAL A 44 -6.64 -11.28 17.98
C VAL A 44 -5.62 -11.44 16.87
N VAL A 45 -5.28 -10.32 16.23
CA VAL A 45 -4.10 -10.21 15.37
C VAL A 45 -2.86 -10.06 16.23
N ILE A 46 -1.80 -10.79 15.90
CA ILE A 46 -0.51 -10.68 16.59
C ILE A 46 0.52 -10.07 15.63
N PHE A 47 1.00 -8.89 16.00
CA PHE A 47 2.17 -8.28 15.39
C PHE A 47 3.45 -8.78 16.07
N SER A 48 4.47 -9.05 15.26
CA SER A 48 5.87 -8.92 15.64
C SER A 48 6.71 -8.58 14.40
N ASP A 49 8.02 -8.45 14.55
CA ASP A 49 8.91 -8.23 13.40
C ASP A 49 8.80 -9.31 12.30
N ALA A 50 8.34 -10.52 12.65
CA ALA A 50 8.28 -11.68 11.77
C ALA A 50 6.88 -12.31 11.61
N GLY A 51 5.86 -11.83 12.32
CA GLY A 51 4.54 -12.50 12.39
C GLY A 51 4.14 -12.95 13.82
N PRO A 52 3.10 -13.77 14.01
CA PRO A 52 2.58 -14.71 13.04
C PRO A 52 1.55 -14.14 12.08
N ASP A 53 0.86 -13.05 12.43
CA ASP A 53 -0.30 -12.55 11.69
C ASP A 53 0.02 -11.28 10.89
N THR A 54 0.77 -10.35 11.48
CA THR A 54 1.32 -9.16 10.81
C THR A 54 2.81 -9.04 11.08
N ARG A 55 3.55 -8.46 10.13
CA ARG A 55 5.00 -8.25 10.25
C ARG A 55 5.34 -6.78 10.31
N TRP A 56 6.44 -6.46 10.96
CA TRP A 56 7.08 -5.15 10.80
C TRP A 56 7.52 -4.93 9.36
N VAL A 57 7.24 -3.74 8.81
CA VAL A 57 7.71 -3.36 7.46
C VAL A 57 9.23 -3.23 7.37
N GLY A 58 9.91 -3.00 8.49
CA GLY A 58 11.37 -2.88 8.55
C GLY A 58 11.89 -1.44 8.59
N ASP A 59 11.03 -0.46 8.82
CA ASP A 59 11.41 0.91 9.18
C ASP A 59 10.30 1.60 9.99
N GLU A 60 10.69 2.61 10.76
CA GLU A 60 9.78 3.47 11.54
C GLU A 60 9.39 4.76 10.78
N ALA A 61 9.70 4.83 9.48
CA ALA A 61 9.30 5.94 8.63
C ALA A 61 7.88 5.73 8.05
N GLY A 62 7.31 4.54 8.26
CA GLY A 62 6.01 4.15 7.73
C GLY A 62 6.04 3.90 6.22
N VAL A 63 7.17 3.42 5.67
CA VAL A 63 7.37 3.32 4.21
C VAL A 63 7.55 1.86 3.76
N ALA A 64 6.53 1.36 3.06
CA ALA A 64 6.61 0.06 2.41
C ALA A 64 7.39 0.10 1.09
N GLY A 65 7.78 -1.09 0.64
CA GLY A 65 8.42 -1.30 -0.65
C GLY A 65 7.47 -0.91 -1.77
N TYR A 66 8.03 -0.45 -2.90
CA TYR A 66 7.19 -0.19 -4.07
C TYR A 66 6.42 -1.45 -4.50
N THR A 67 7.03 -2.62 -4.34
CA THR A 67 6.36 -3.93 -4.38
C THR A 67 6.17 -4.40 -2.94
N CYS A 68 4.97 -4.86 -2.57
CA CYS A 68 4.74 -5.42 -1.23
C CYS A 68 3.78 -6.62 -1.29
N TRP A 69 4.36 -7.80 -1.04
CA TRP A 69 3.65 -9.05 -0.89
C TRP A 69 3.20 -9.24 0.57
N SER A 70 1.94 -9.65 0.75
CA SER A 70 1.45 -10.19 2.02
C SER A 70 1.92 -11.63 2.25
N PRO A 71 2.10 -12.48 1.22
CA PRO A 71 2.87 -13.71 1.35
C PRO A 71 4.29 -13.46 1.88
N PHE A 72 4.72 -14.30 2.80
CA PHE A 72 5.97 -14.18 3.55
C PHE A 72 6.49 -15.57 3.95
N ASN A 73 7.78 -15.72 4.20
CA ASN A 73 8.33 -16.91 4.85
C ASN A 73 8.86 -16.52 6.23
N LYS A 74 8.11 -16.88 7.27
CA LYS A 74 8.47 -16.51 8.66
C LYS A 74 9.80 -17.12 9.12
N SER A 75 10.26 -18.19 8.48
CA SER A 75 11.54 -18.83 8.82
C SER A 75 12.77 -18.07 8.29
N THR A 76 12.58 -17.10 7.41
CA THR A 76 13.67 -16.29 6.82
C THR A 76 14.16 -15.20 7.78
N VAL A 77 13.32 -14.77 8.71
CA VAL A 77 13.62 -13.71 9.69
C VAL A 77 13.29 -14.19 11.10
N THR A 78 13.75 -13.46 12.11
CA THR A 78 13.41 -13.75 13.50
C THR A 78 13.08 -12.44 14.20
N ILE A 79 12.26 -12.50 15.25
CA ILE A 79 11.89 -11.33 16.03
C ILE A 79 13.15 -10.71 16.67
N GLY A 80 13.38 -9.43 16.41
CA GLY A 80 14.59 -8.68 16.75
C GLY A 80 15.70 -8.76 15.70
N HIS A 81 15.55 -9.58 14.65
CA HIS A 81 16.56 -9.83 13.61
C HIS A 81 15.92 -10.01 12.23
N ILE A 82 15.59 -8.88 11.60
CA ILE A 82 14.99 -8.87 10.26
C ILE A 82 16.01 -8.70 9.13
N ILE A 83 15.56 -8.96 7.90
CA ILE A 83 16.22 -8.52 6.67
C ILE A 83 15.39 -7.35 6.12
N PRO A 84 15.84 -6.09 6.22
CA PRO A 84 15.01 -4.91 5.94
C PRO A 84 14.28 -4.95 4.60
N GLU A 85 14.99 -5.27 3.51
CA GLU A 85 14.38 -5.32 2.19
C GLU A 85 13.34 -6.45 2.06
N TYR A 86 13.59 -7.59 2.71
CA TYR A 86 12.66 -8.71 2.72
C TYR A 86 11.39 -8.38 3.50
N SER A 87 11.53 -7.78 4.69
CA SER A 87 10.38 -7.31 5.49
C SER A 87 9.56 -6.27 4.74
N ARG A 88 10.24 -5.34 4.06
CA ARG A 88 9.61 -4.24 3.32
C ARG A 88 8.83 -4.73 2.10
N CYS A 89 9.35 -5.72 1.38
CA CYS A 89 8.79 -6.16 0.10
C CYS A 89 7.98 -7.47 0.17
N GLY A 90 8.15 -8.28 1.21
CA GLY A 90 7.55 -9.60 1.33
C GLY A 90 8.12 -10.61 0.33
N ASP A 91 7.46 -11.76 0.20
CA ASP A 91 7.95 -12.89 -0.60
C ASP A 91 6.86 -13.49 -1.49
N PRO A 92 6.94 -13.39 -2.83
CA PRO A 92 5.95 -13.99 -3.72
C PRO A 92 5.86 -15.52 -3.62
N PHE A 93 6.86 -16.18 -3.04
CA PHE A 93 6.89 -17.62 -2.79
C PHE A 93 6.69 -17.97 -1.30
N GLY A 94 6.43 -16.96 -0.47
CA GLY A 94 6.10 -17.13 0.95
C GLY A 94 4.87 -18.03 1.13
N GLN A 95 4.93 -18.86 2.17
CA GLN A 95 3.88 -19.82 2.52
C GLN A 95 2.94 -19.30 3.61
N ASP A 96 3.36 -18.25 4.32
CA ASP A 96 2.59 -17.62 5.38
C ASP A 96 1.96 -16.33 4.85
N TRP A 97 0.72 -16.03 5.25
CA TRP A 97 0.09 -14.75 4.98
C TRP A 97 0.38 -13.81 6.15
N VAL A 98 1.34 -12.91 5.98
CA VAL A 98 1.84 -12.02 7.05
C VAL A 98 1.96 -10.61 6.49
N PRO A 99 0.85 -9.89 6.24
CA PRO A 99 0.88 -8.51 5.72
C PRO A 99 1.77 -7.59 6.55
N ALA A 100 2.38 -6.61 5.89
CA ALA A 100 3.22 -5.62 6.55
C ALA A 100 2.39 -4.55 7.26
N GLU A 101 2.79 -4.24 8.48
CA GLU A 101 2.39 -3.07 9.23
C GLU A 101 3.51 -2.02 9.18
N CYS A 102 3.14 -0.81 8.78
CA CYS A 102 3.99 0.37 8.68
C CYS A 102 3.74 1.25 9.90
N ASP A 103 4.63 1.17 10.87
CA ASP A 103 4.58 1.96 12.08
C ASP A 103 5.37 3.25 11.93
N VAL A 104 4.79 4.33 12.45
CA VAL A 104 5.41 5.66 12.42
C VAL A 104 4.78 6.55 13.47
N SER A 105 5.59 7.39 14.11
CA SER A 105 5.08 8.42 14.99
C SER A 105 4.62 9.66 14.21
N ILE A 106 3.56 10.32 14.65
CA ILE A 106 3.20 11.65 14.15
C ILE A 106 4.30 12.68 14.46
N ARG A 107 5.16 12.42 15.44
CA ARG A 107 6.30 13.25 15.86
C ARG A 107 7.65 12.58 15.49
N PRO A 108 8.80 13.21 15.72
CA PRO A 108 10.10 12.53 15.64
C PRO A 108 10.24 11.37 16.62
N GLY A 109 9.81 11.54 17.88
CA GLY A 109 9.86 10.49 18.90
C GLY A 109 8.54 9.74 19.06
N TRP A 110 8.61 8.53 19.64
CA TRP A 110 7.45 7.74 20.06
C TRP A 110 6.73 8.33 21.28
N PHE A 111 7.48 8.96 22.19
CA PHE A 111 6.95 9.70 23.33
C PHE A 111 6.86 11.19 23.04
N TRP A 112 6.00 11.88 23.79
CA TRP A 112 5.84 13.31 23.62
C TRP A 112 7.02 14.09 24.21
N HIS A 113 7.57 15.00 23.41
CA HIS A 113 8.57 15.99 23.84
C HIS A 113 8.12 17.41 23.48
N ALA A 114 8.22 18.34 24.43
CA ALA A 114 7.80 19.74 24.24
C ALA A 114 8.54 20.46 23.11
N SER A 115 9.78 20.03 22.81
CA SER A 115 10.61 20.56 21.73
C SER A 115 10.23 20.04 20.34
N GLU A 116 9.45 18.96 20.27
CA GLU A 116 9.05 18.35 19.01
C GLU A 116 7.77 18.97 18.45
N LYS A 117 7.59 18.82 17.14
CA LYS A 117 6.38 19.21 16.42
C LYS A 117 5.84 18.01 15.64
N PRO A 118 4.52 17.90 15.45
CA PRO A 118 3.97 16.87 14.57
C PRO A 118 4.42 17.12 13.13
N LYS A 119 4.55 16.02 12.37
CA LYS A 119 4.58 16.04 10.90
C LYS A 119 3.35 16.79 10.40
N ASN A 120 3.45 17.51 9.29
CA ASN A 120 2.29 18.18 8.70
C ASN A 120 1.37 17.17 7.97
N ALA A 121 0.15 17.58 7.66
CA ALA A 121 -0.85 16.70 7.04
C ALA A 121 -0.45 16.17 5.66
N THR A 122 0.28 16.96 4.85
CA THR A 122 0.79 16.50 3.55
C THR A 122 1.91 15.47 3.67
N THR A 123 2.73 15.54 4.73
CA THR A 123 3.69 14.47 5.05
C THR A 123 2.96 13.18 5.45
N LEU A 124 1.88 13.28 6.24
CA LEU A 124 1.06 12.11 6.57
C LEU A 124 0.37 11.52 5.32
N LEU A 125 -0.02 12.37 4.38
CA LEU A 125 -0.56 11.93 3.08
C LEU A 125 0.49 11.15 2.26
N ASP A 126 1.73 11.63 2.18
CA ASP A 126 2.82 10.91 1.51
C ASP A 126 3.09 9.55 2.17
N ILE A 127 3.13 9.50 3.50
CA ILE A 127 3.22 8.24 4.26
C ILE A 127 2.05 7.32 3.92
N TYR A 128 0.82 7.83 3.86
CA TYR A 128 -0.37 7.06 3.51
C TYR A 128 -0.26 6.40 2.13
N TYR A 129 0.21 7.14 1.12
CA TYR A 129 0.46 6.56 -0.20
C TYR A 129 1.60 5.54 -0.21
N LYS A 130 2.60 5.71 0.66
CA LYS A 130 3.75 4.80 0.80
C LYS A 130 3.52 3.61 1.74
N SER A 131 2.38 3.55 2.44
CA SER A 131 1.96 2.46 3.32
C SER A 131 0.64 1.83 2.84
N VAL A 132 -0.51 2.42 3.20
CA VAL A 132 -1.86 1.99 2.78
C VAL A 132 -1.98 1.91 1.26
N GLY A 133 -1.38 2.87 0.56
CA GLY A 133 -1.31 2.88 -0.90
C GLY A 133 -0.44 1.78 -1.51
N ARG A 134 0.26 0.98 -0.70
CA ARG A 134 1.16 -0.10 -1.13
C ARG A 134 0.85 -1.45 -0.46
N ASN A 135 -0.41 -1.73 -0.14
CA ASN A 135 -0.84 -2.99 0.46
C ASN A 135 -0.33 -3.23 1.89
N CYS A 136 -0.20 -2.17 2.69
CA CYS A 136 0.21 -2.27 4.10
C CYS A 136 -0.83 -1.65 5.05
N LEU A 137 -0.78 -2.06 6.31
CA LEU A 137 -1.45 -1.35 7.39
C LEU A 137 -0.59 -0.15 7.81
N LEU A 138 -1.21 0.98 8.15
CA LEU A 138 -0.51 2.14 8.72
C LEU A 138 -0.91 2.27 10.19
N ILE A 139 0.06 2.15 11.09
CA ILE A 139 -0.12 2.44 12.51
C ILE A 139 0.59 3.75 12.85
N LEU A 140 -0.22 4.80 13.05
CA LEU A 140 0.25 6.15 13.34
C LEU A 140 0.21 6.39 14.86
N ASN A 141 1.38 6.46 15.50
CA ASN A 141 1.47 6.81 16.93
C ASN A 141 1.17 8.30 17.17
N VAL A 142 0.38 8.57 18.21
CA VAL A 142 0.00 9.91 18.65
C VAL A 142 0.20 10.00 20.18
N PRO A 143 1.33 10.55 20.65
CA PRO A 143 1.69 10.45 22.06
C PRO A 143 0.96 11.50 22.92
N PRO A 144 0.33 11.09 24.05
CA PRO A 144 -0.15 12.04 25.05
C PRO A 144 0.98 12.88 25.63
N ASN A 145 0.70 14.15 25.92
CA ASN A 145 1.62 15.07 26.57
C ASN A 145 1.74 14.78 28.08
N SER A 146 2.57 15.57 28.78
CA SER A 146 2.81 15.42 30.23
C SER A 146 1.57 15.63 31.12
N SER A 147 0.47 16.15 30.58
CA SER A 147 -0.82 16.26 31.25
C SER A 147 -1.77 15.08 30.96
N GLY A 148 -1.32 14.07 30.22
CA GLY A 148 -2.13 12.91 29.83
C GLY A 148 -3.14 13.19 28.72
N LEU A 149 -2.94 14.26 27.94
CA LEU A 149 -3.85 14.69 26.87
C LEU A 149 -3.13 14.69 25.52
N ILE A 150 -3.86 14.46 24.43
CA ILE A 150 -3.34 14.69 23.08
C ILE A 150 -3.15 16.19 22.86
N SER A 151 -1.99 16.59 22.34
CA SER A 151 -1.68 17.99 22.04
C SER A 151 -2.64 18.57 21.00
N THR A 152 -3.02 19.84 21.16
CA THR A 152 -3.91 20.53 20.20
C THR A 152 -3.32 20.55 18.79
N GLU A 153 -2.00 20.71 18.65
CA GLU A 153 -1.33 20.68 17.35
C GLU A 153 -1.43 19.31 16.67
N ASP A 154 -1.39 18.22 17.45
CA ASP A 154 -1.48 16.86 16.91
C ASP A 154 -2.92 16.58 16.45
N MET A 155 -3.92 17.00 17.24
CA MET A 155 -5.33 16.91 16.84
C MET A 155 -5.63 17.69 15.57
N GLN A 156 -5.07 18.90 15.43
CA GLN A 156 -5.25 19.72 14.24
C GLN A 156 -4.68 19.03 12.99
N VAL A 157 -3.46 18.49 13.07
CA VAL A 157 -2.86 17.74 11.94
C VAL A 157 -3.70 16.52 11.56
N LEU A 158 -4.25 15.80 12.54
CA LEU A 158 -5.11 14.64 12.27
C LEU A 158 -6.43 15.02 11.60
N GLN A 159 -7.01 16.17 11.96
CA GLN A 159 -8.18 16.74 11.31
C GLN A 159 -7.88 17.13 9.87
N GLU A 160 -6.81 17.90 9.65
CA GLU A 160 -6.35 18.29 8.31
C GLU A 160 -6.06 17.07 7.42
N PHE A 161 -5.37 16.05 7.96
CA PHE A 161 -5.11 14.81 7.23
C PHE A 161 -6.39 14.03 6.90
N THR A 162 -7.39 14.08 7.78
CA THR A 162 -8.72 13.50 7.52
C THR A 162 -9.45 14.24 6.41
N GLU A 163 -9.49 15.55 6.45
CA GLU A 163 -10.13 16.40 5.43
C GLU A 163 -9.48 16.22 4.06
N ILE A 164 -8.15 16.16 4.00
CA ILE A 164 -7.39 15.87 2.77
C ILE A 164 -7.84 14.53 2.18
N ARG A 165 -7.78 13.43 2.94
CA ARG A 165 -8.15 12.10 2.43
C ARG A 165 -9.62 12.06 2.01
N GLN A 166 -10.53 12.61 2.81
CA GLN A 166 -11.94 12.66 2.46
C GLN A 166 -12.18 13.43 1.16
N THR A 167 -11.48 14.54 0.94
CA THR A 167 -11.59 15.32 -0.29
C THR A 167 -11.10 14.53 -1.49
N ILE A 168 -9.91 13.91 -1.40
CA ILE A 168 -9.32 13.12 -2.49
C ILE A 168 -10.25 11.98 -2.94
N PHE A 169 -10.81 11.24 -1.97
CA PHE A 169 -11.63 10.06 -2.23
C PHE A 169 -13.14 10.35 -2.26
N SER A 170 -13.56 11.63 -2.23
CA SER A 170 -14.98 12.03 -2.20
C SER A 170 -15.73 11.71 -3.49
N GLN A 171 -15.02 11.71 -4.62
CA GLN A 171 -15.59 11.47 -5.94
C GLN A 171 -14.75 10.42 -6.68
N ASN A 172 -15.29 9.22 -6.83
CA ASN A 172 -14.75 8.22 -7.74
C ASN A 172 -15.30 8.47 -9.15
N PHE A 173 -14.46 8.95 -10.07
CA PHE A 173 -14.86 9.21 -11.45
C PHE A 173 -15.24 7.93 -12.21
N ALA A 174 -14.79 6.76 -11.76
CA ALA A 174 -15.16 5.47 -12.34
C ALA A 174 -16.48 4.89 -11.82
N ALA A 175 -17.13 5.50 -10.82
CA ALA A 175 -18.28 4.89 -10.12
C ALA A 175 -19.44 4.45 -11.05
N ASN A 176 -19.64 5.16 -12.17
CA ASN A 176 -20.69 4.87 -13.16
C ASN A 176 -20.10 4.51 -14.54
N ALA A 177 -18.83 4.11 -14.59
CA ALA A 177 -18.18 3.78 -15.85
C ALA A 177 -18.84 2.58 -16.53
N THR A 178 -18.83 2.56 -17.85
CA THR A 178 -19.12 1.32 -18.59
C THR A 178 -17.83 0.50 -18.65
N VAL A 179 -17.89 -0.74 -18.16
CA VAL A 179 -16.70 -1.60 -18.08
C VAL A 179 -16.87 -2.82 -18.98
N THR A 180 -15.87 -3.07 -19.81
CA THR A 180 -15.75 -4.32 -20.57
C THR A 180 -14.43 -5.00 -20.23
N ALA A 181 -14.32 -6.30 -20.51
CA ALA A 181 -13.10 -7.04 -20.32
C ALA A 181 -12.87 -7.99 -21.49
N SER A 182 -11.60 -8.32 -21.72
CA SER A 182 -11.14 -9.33 -22.68
C SER A 182 -11.92 -10.64 -22.59
N THR A 183 -12.11 -11.16 -21.37
CA THR A 183 -12.93 -12.35 -21.09
C THR A 183 -13.62 -12.23 -19.73
N VAL A 184 -14.63 -13.07 -19.49
CA VAL A 184 -15.34 -13.19 -18.22
C VAL A 184 -15.52 -14.67 -17.94
N ARG A 185 -15.11 -15.13 -16.76
CA ARG A 185 -15.21 -16.54 -16.36
C ARG A 185 -16.63 -17.09 -16.47
N GLY A 186 -16.81 -18.16 -17.24
CA GLY A 186 -18.14 -18.73 -17.51
C GLY A 186 -18.94 -17.93 -18.54
N GLY A 187 -18.27 -17.12 -19.36
CA GLY A 187 -18.86 -16.32 -20.43
C GLY A 187 -19.40 -14.94 -20.01
N LEU A 188 -19.61 -14.07 -21.01
CA LEU A 188 -20.05 -12.66 -20.84
C LEU A 188 -21.37 -12.48 -20.09
N GLY A 189 -22.22 -13.51 -20.05
CA GLY A 189 -23.48 -13.49 -19.32
C GLY A 189 -23.35 -13.71 -17.80
N ASN A 190 -22.18 -14.15 -17.32
CA ASN A 190 -21.99 -14.48 -15.92
C ASN A 190 -21.83 -13.24 -15.05
N GLN A 191 -22.88 -12.90 -14.31
CA GLN A 191 -22.91 -11.74 -13.41
C GLN A 191 -21.99 -11.89 -12.19
N GLN A 192 -21.63 -13.12 -11.80
CA GLN A 192 -20.76 -13.35 -10.64
C GLN A 192 -19.36 -12.77 -10.84
N PHE A 193 -18.87 -12.76 -12.08
CA PHE A 193 -17.52 -12.30 -12.43
C PHE A 193 -17.53 -11.15 -13.44
N ALA A 194 -18.66 -10.44 -13.54
CA ALA A 194 -18.84 -9.37 -14.51
C ALA A 194 -17.80 -8.25 -14.32
N PRO A 195 -17.34 -7.59 -15.40
CA PRO A 195 -16.36 -6.50 -15.30
C PRO A 195 -16.87 -5.33 -14.45
N SER A 196 -18.18 -5.07 -14.43
CA SER A 196 -18.82 -4.04 -13.60
C SER A 196 -18.65 -4.25 -12.10
N ASN A 197 -18.30 -5.47 -11.65
CA ASN A 197 -18.13 -5.79 -10.24
C ASN A 197 -17.00 -5.00 -9.57
N VAL A 198 -16.09 -4.41 -10.36
CA VAL A 198 -14.95 -3.61 -9.87
C VAL A 198 -15.31 -2.16 -9.55
N LEU A 199 -16.53 -1.71 -9.83
CA LEU A 199 -16.94 -0.31 -9.61
C LEU A 199 -17.40 -0.03 -8.18
N GLN A 200 -17.66 -1.08 -7.40
CA GLN A 200 -18.07 -0.98 -6.01
C GLN A 200 -16.97 -1.57 -5.12
N GLU A 201 -16.51 -0.81 -4.12
CA GLU A 201 -15.47 -1.30 -3.20
C GLU A 201 -16.03 -2.46 -2.36
N SER A 202 -15.55 -3.67 -2.66
CA SER A 202 -15.88 -4.89 -1.93
C SER A 202 -14.87 -5.97 -2.29
N ILE A 203 -14.26 -6.62 -1.30
CA ILE A 203 -13.41 -7.79 -1.59
C ILE A 203 -14.22 -9.01 -2.03
N TYR A 204 -15.55 -9.03 -1.82
CA TYR A 204 -16.40 -10.18 -2.13
C TYR A 204 -17.03 -10.12 -3.53
N SER A 205 -16.90 -8.99 -4.23
CA SER A 205 -17.35 -8.78 -5.61
C SER A 205 -16.14 -8.47 -6.46
N TYR A 206 -15.92 -9.22 -7.53
CA TYR A 206 -14.72 -9.06 -8.36
C TYR A 206 -14.97 -9.51 -9.79
N TRP A 207 -14.15 -8.99 -10.69
CA TRP A 207 -13.98 -9.52 -12.03
C TRP A 207 -13.00 -10.70 -12.01
N ALA A 208 -13.32 -11.73 -12.80
CA ALA A 208 -12.43 -12.85 -13.06
C ALA A 208 -12.42 -13.17 -14.57
N PRO A 209 -11.25 -13.34 -15.19
CA PRO A 209 -11.15 -13.77 -16.58
C PRO A 209 -11.46 -15.27 -16.72
N GLU A 210 -11.68 -15.69 -17.96
CA GLU A 210 -11.67 -17.11 -18.31
C GLU A 210 -10.34 -17.76 -17.90
N GLU A 211 -10.37 -19.07 -17.66
CA GLU A 211 -9.18 -19.80 -17.22
C GLU A 211 -8.17 -19.95 -18.37
N GLY A 212 -6.87 -19.96 -18.02
CA GLY A 212 -5.79 -20.26 -18.96
C GLY A 212 -5.52 -19.19 -20.01
N GLN A 213 -6.01 -17.97 -19.81
CA GLN A 213 -5.74 -16.85 -20.71
C GLN A 213 -4.32 -16.29 -20.50
N SER A 214 -3.74 -15.73 -21.56
CA SER A 214 -2.41 -15.11 -21.55
C SER A 214 -2.45 -13.58 -21.69
N SER A 215 -3.65 -13.00 -21.76
CA SER A 215 -3.89 -11.56 -21.86
C SER A 215 -5.14 -11.22 -21.06
N TRP A 216 -5.02 -10.21 -20.22
CA TRP A 216 -6.05 -9.80 -19.27
C TRP A 216 -6.20 -8.29 -19.34
N GLU A 217 -7.23 -7.85 -20.04
CA GLU A 217 -7.52 -6.44 -20.23
C GLU A 217 -8.93 -6.10 -19.75
N MET A 218 -9.06 -4.94 -19.12
CA MET A 218 -10.33 -4.29 -18.79
C MET A 218 -10.34 -2.88 -19.37
N LEU A 219 -11.43 -2.49 -20.02
CA LEU A 219 -11.65 -1.17 -20.59
C LEU A 219 -12.73 -0.45 -19.80
N PHE A 220 -12.47 0.81 -19.47
CA PHE A 220 -13.34 1.67 -18.69
C PHE A 220 -13.68 2.90 -19.53
N ASP A 221 -14.96 3.13 -19.77
CA ASP A 221 -15.48 4.40 -20.30
C ASP A 221 -16.13 5.16 -19.14
N LEU A 222 -15.52 6.26 -18.71
CA LEU A 222 -16.04 7.11 -17.64
C LEU A 222 -17.35 7.83 -18.00
N GLY A 223 -17.78 7.77 -19.26
CA GLY A 223 -18.97 8.44 -19.80
C GLY A 223 -18.77 9.92 -20.12
N GLN A 224 -17.77 10.55 -19.49
CA GLN A 224 -17.32 11.91 -19.76
C GLN A 224 -15.82 12.04 -19.47
N SER A 225 -15.18 13.02 -20.11
CA SER A 225 -13.80 13.38 -19.79
C SER A 225 -13.68 13.83 -18.33
N ALA A 226 -12.66 13.37 -17.62
CA ALA A 226 -12.36 13.77 -16.25
C ALA A 226 -10.86 14.06 -16.09
N SER A 227 -10.53 15.03 -15.22
CA SER A 227 -9.15 15.27 -14.79
C SER A 227 -8.87 14.52 -13.50
N PHE A 228 -7.79 13.73 -13.48
CA PHE A 228 -7.45 12.88 -12.34
C PHE A 228 -5.95 12.60 -12.29
N ASN A 229 -5.48 12.13 -11.15
CA ASN A 229 -4.07 11.81 -10.92
C ASN A 229 -3.86 10.68 -9.90
N VAL A 230 -4.95 10.01 -9.48
CA VAL A 230 -4.89 8.88 -8.57
C VAL A 230 -5.70 7.71 -9.11
N ILE A 231 -5.09 6.53 -9.18
CA ILE A 231 -5.78 5.26 -9.44
C ILE A 231 -5.72 4.38 -8.20
N GLN A 232 -6.87 3.82 -7.82
CA GLN A 232 -6.98 2.77 -6.80
C GLN A 232 -7.26 1.42 -7.45
N LEU A 233 -6.50 0.40 -7.06
CA LEU A 233 -6.74 -0.99 -7.42
C LEU A 233 -6.85 -1.87 -6.17
N GLN A 234 -7.67 -2.91 -6.23
CA GLN A 234 -7.77 -3.93 -5.19
C GLN A 234 -7.89 -5.33 -5.80
N GLU A 235 -7.33 -6.32 -5.10
CA GLU A 235 -7.58 -7.75 -5.30
C GLU A 235 -8.49 -8.28 -4.18
N PRO A 236 -9.32 -9.31 -4.46
CA PRO A 236 -10.08 -10.03 -3.43
C PRO A 236 -9.13 -10.93 -2.63
N ILE A 237 -8.38 -10.36 -1.67
CA ILE A 237 -7.26 -11.04 -0.99
C ILE A 237 -7.64 -12.32 -0.22
N GLN A 238 -8.91 -12.55 0.10
CA GLN A 238 -9.37 -13.84 0.63
C GLN A 238 -9.19 -14.99 -0.38
N MET A 239 -8.98 -14.66 -1.66
CA MET A 239 -8.64 -15.57 -2.75
C MET A 239 -7.13 -15.57 -3.09
N GLY A 240 -6.31 -14.94 -2.23
CA GLY A 240 -4.87 -14.75 -2.39
C GLY A 240 -4.49 -13.51 -3.19
N GLN A 241 -3.23 -13.09 -3.05
CA GLN A 241 -2.60 -12.02 -3.84
C GLN A 241 -1.92 -12.62 -5.07
N ARG A 242 -2.25 -12.11 -6.27
CA ARG A 242 -1.92 -12.76 -7.55
C ARG A 242 -1.14 -11.86 -8.49
N VAL A 243 -1.52 -10.59 -8.64
CA VAL A 243 -0.94 -9.70 -9.67
C VAL A 243 0.53 -9.41 -9.37
N ILE A 244 1.39 -9.62 -10.38
CA ILE A 244 2.84 -9.39 -10.33
C ILE A 244 3.22 -8.11 -11.07
N LYS A 245 2.57 -7.86 -12.22
CA LYS A 245 2.83 -6.71 -13.08
C LYS A 245 1.58 -6.32 -13.85
N PHE A 246 1.32 -5.03 -13.96
CA PHE A 246 0.23 -4.47 -14.75
C PHE A 246 0.58 -3.05 -15.22
N ARG A 247 -0.24 -2.51 -16.11
CA ARG A 247 -0.20 -1.11 -16.54
C ARG A 247 -1.61 -0.53 -16.63
N VAL A 248 -1.71 0.78 -16.48
CA VAL A 248 -2.91 1.54 -16.80
C VAL A 248 -2.59 2.56 -17.87
N GLU A 249 -3.44 2.60 -18.88
CA GLU A 249 -3.33 3.46 -20.05
C GLU A 249 -4.57 4.35 -20.19
N ILE A 250 -4.40 5.53 -20.78
CA ILE A 250 -5.49 6.42 -21.21
C ILE A 250 -5.51 6.54 -22.73
N LEU A 251 -6.68 6.78 -23.32
CA LEU A 251 -6.79 7.06 -24.75
C LEU A 251 -6.64 8.56 -25.02
N VAL A 252 -5.60 8.95 -25.74
CA VAL A 252 -5.32 10.33 -26.16
C VAL A 252 -5.00 10.33 -27.64
N ASP A 253 -5.71 11.13 -28.43
CA ASP A 253 -5.56 11.21 -29.89
C ASP A 253 -5.58 9.84 -30.58
N GLU A 254 -6.55 8.99 -30.19
CA GLU A 254 -6.72 7.62 -30.69
C GLU A 254 -5.58 6.65 -30.35
N LEU A 255 -4.63 7.06 -29.52
CA LEU A 255 -3.50 6.25 -29.09
C LEU A 255 -3.57 6.00 -27.58
N TRP A 256 -3.31 4.74 -27.18
CA TRP A 256 -3.17 4.39 -25.78
C TRP A 256 -1.82 4.87 -25.24
N GLN A 257 -1.84 5.67 -24.17
CA GLN A 257 -0.65 6.17 -23.49
C GLN A 257 -0.63 5.65 -22.05
N THR A 258 0.48 5.00 -21.68
CA THR A 258 0.67 4.49 -20.31
C THR A 258 0.82 5.64 -19.31
N ILE A 259 -0.01 5.63 -18.28
CA ILE A 259 0.05 6.58 -17.15
C ILE A 259 0.56 5.92 -15.86
N VAL A 260 0.45 4.58 -15.77
CA VAL A 260 0.94 3.79 -14.64
C VAL A 260 1.56 2.51 -15.17
N GLU A 261 2.77 2.19 -14.72
CA GLU A 261 3.29 0.82 -14.69
C GLU A 261 3.45 0.43 -13.23
N GLY A 262 2.98 -0.76 -12.86
CA GLY A 262 2.98 -1.20 -11.47
C GLY A 262 3.29 -2.69 -11.29
N THR A 263 3.60 -3.07 -10.06
CA THR A 263 3.88 -4.45 -9.67
C THR A 263 2.69 -5.10 -8.95
N THR A 264 2.77 -5.28 -7.64
CA THR A 264 1.73 -5.88 -6.81
C THR A 264 0.55 -4.94 -6.59
N ILE A 265 -0.65 -5.51 -6.47
CA ILE A 265 -1.86 -4.79 -6.04
C ILE A 265 -2.19 -5.11 -4.58
N GLY A 266 -2.55 -6.35 -4.26
CA GLY A 266 -2.97 -6.75 -2.92
C GLY A 266 -4.32 -6.16 -2.49
N TYR A 267 -4.50 -5.94 -1.19
CA TYR A 267 -5.74 -5.40 -0.62
C TYR A 267 -6.08 -4.02 -1.16
N LYS A 268 -5.09 -3.13 -1.22
CA LYS A 268 -5.25 -1.76 -1.70
C LYS A 268 -3.95 -1.25 -2.28
N ARG A 269 -4.05 -0.70 -3.47
CA ARG A 269 -2.95 -0.05 -4.16
C ARG A 269 -3.39 1.31 -4.68
N LEU A 270 -2.63 2.35 -4.37
CA LEU A 270 -2.84 3.72 -4.82
C LEU A 270 -1.63 4.15 -5.64
N PHE A 271 -1.88 4.66 -6.84
CA PHE A 271 -0.84 5.26 -7.68
C PHE A 271 -1.12 6.73 -7.87
N GLN A 272 -0.12 7.55 -7.58
CA GLN A 272 -0.09 8.96 -7.95
C GLN A 272 0.75 9.13 -9.22
N PHE A 273 0.33 10.04 -10.09
CA PHE A 273 1.01 10.41 -11.33
C PHE A 273 0.71 11.89 -11.67
N PRO A 274 1.32 12.51 -12.69
CA PRO A 274 0.90 13.84 -13.16
C PRO A 274 -0.60 13.90 -13.47
N VAL A 275 -1.22 15.07 -13.31
CA VAL A 275 -2.63 15.25 -13.70
C VAL A 275 -2.79 15.01 -15.19
N VAL A 276 -3.70 14.11 -15.54
CA VAL A 276 -4.12 13.83 -16.91
C VAL A 276 -5.60 14.11 -17.06
N GLU A 277 -6.03 14.29 -18.31
CA GLU A 277 -7.43 14.36 -18.68
C GLU A 277 -7.76 13.21 -19.64
N GLY A 278 -8.86 12.50 -19.39
CA GLY A 278 -9.30 11.41 -20.25
C GLY A 278 -10.66 10.84 -19.87
N GLN A 279 -11.29 10.18 -20.84
CA GLN A 279 -12.56 9.45 -20.67
C GLN A 279 -12.37 7.94 -20.68
N PHE A 280 -11.42 7.43 -21.48
CA PHE A 280 -11.21 6.00 -21.64
C PHE A 280 -9.93 5.56 -20.95
N LEU A 281 -10.04 4.55 -20.09
CA LEU A 281 -8.92 3.91 -19.42
C LEU A 281 -8.86 2.42 -19.77
N LYS A 282 -7.65 1.87 -19.74
CA LYS A 282 -7.41 0.43 -19.92
C LYS A 282 -6.49 -0.07 -18.83
N LEU A 283 -6.93 -1.08 -18.08
CA LEU A 283 -6.10 -1.87 -17.19
C LEU A 283 -5.62 -3.12 -17.95
N SER A 284 -4.31 -3.28 -18.08
CA SER A 284 -3.70 -4.49 -18.65
C SER A 284 -2.88 -5.20 -17.59
N ILE A 285 -3.17 -6.46 -17.31
CA ILE A 285 -2.39 -7.28 -16.38
C ILE A 285 -1.41 -8.11 -17.20
N ASP A 286 -0.12 -7.89 -16.97
CA ASP A 286 0.97 -8.46 -17.77
C ASP A 286 1.48 -9.78 -17.20
N SER A 287 1.38 -9.93 -15.87
CA SER A 287 1.84 -11.14 -15.18
C SER A 287 1.13 -11.29 -13.84
N ALA A 288 0.79 -12.54 -13.51
CA ALA A 288 0.15 -12.92 -12.25
C ALA A 288 0.52 -14.36 -11.87
N ARG A 289 0.45 -14.69 -10.57
CA ARG A 289 0.73 -16.03 -10.02
C ARG A 289 -0.33 -17.08 -10.38
N ALA A 290 -1.51 -16.61 -10.75
CA ALA A 290 -2.68 -17.35 -11.22
C ALA A 290 -3.58 -16.38 -12.00
N ASP A 291 -4.72 -16.83 -12.53
CA ASP A 291 -5.71 -15.92 -13.14
C ASP A 291 -5.96 -14.71 -12.22
N PRO A 292 -5.71 -13.47 -12.69
CA PRO A 292 -5.84 -12.30 -11.85
C PRO A 292 -7.30 -12.05 -11.50
N LEU A 293 -7.53 -11.53 -10.29
CA LEU A 293 -8.85 -11.12 -9.83
C LEU A 293 -8.77 -9.66 -9.41
N ILE A 294 -9.68 -8.83 -9.91
CA ILE A 294 -9.74 -7.41 -9.54
C ILE A 294 -11.06 -7.18 -8.85
N SER A 295 -11.02 -6.67 -7.62
CA SER A 295 -12.21 -6.38 -6.81
C SER A 295 -12.60 -4.91 -6.83
N PHE A 296 -11.67 -4.01 -7.17
CA PHE A 296 -11.99 -2.60 -7.28
C PHE A 296 -11.06 -1.85 -8.23
N PHE A 297 -11.63 -0.92 -9.00
CA PHE A 297 -10.94 0.08 -9.80
C PHE A 297 -11.55 1.45 -9.52
N GLY A 298 -10.75 2.37 -8.98
CA GLY A 298 -11.17 3.73 -8.66
C GLY A 298 -10.29 4.76 -9.33
N VAL A 299 -10.89 5.90 -9.70
CA VAL A 299 -10.23 7.04 -10.33
C VAL A 299 -10.54 8.29 -9.50
N PHE A 300 -9.51 8.99 -9.02
CA PHE A 300 -9.63 10.07 -8.05
C PHE A 300 -8.69 11.24 -8.37
N MET A 301 -8.96 12.39 -7.75
CA MET A 301 -8.15 13.59 -7.88
C MET A 301 -7.56 13.98 -6.52
N ASP A 302 -6.24 14.06 -6.47
CA ASP A 302 -5.45 14.63 -5.40
C ASP A 302 -4.96 16.03 -5.76
N SER A 303 -5.61 17.03 -5.17
CA SER A 303 -5.26 18.45 -5.33
C SER A 303 -4.30 18.98 -4.27
N PHE A 304 -3.83 18.14 -3.33
CA PHE A 304 -3.03 18.55 -2.17
C PHE A 304 -1.56 18.20 -2.30
N SER A 305 -1.26 17.10 -2.97
CA SER A 305 0.12 16.71 -3.24
C SER A 305 0.77 17.73 -4.18
N VAL A 306 1.73 18.50 -3.63
CA VAL A 306 2.48 19.51 -4.38
C VAL A 306 3.47 18.80 -5.30
N THR A 307 3.15 18.80 -6.60
CA THR A 307 4.05 18.56 -7.75
C THR A 307 4.31 17.11 -8.18
N TYR A 308 3.42 16.60 -9.04
CA TYR A 308 3.84 16.03 -10.33
C TYR A 308 3.52 17.00 -11.49
N SER A 309 3.42 18.30 -11.19
CA SER A 309 3.32 19.34 -12.21
C SER A 309 4.68 19.45 -12.92
N LEU A 310 4.70 19.18 -14.22
CA LEU A 310 5.86 19.24 -15.11
C LEU A 310 6.72 20.48 -14.83
N GLU A 311 7.80 20.33 -14.06
CA GLU A 311 8.89 21.31 -14.07
C GLU A 311 9.68 21.12 -15.37
N ASN A 312 9.45 22.06 -16.30
CA ASN A 312 10.36 22.47 -17.39
C ASN A 312 11.21 21.36 -18.03
N HIS A 313 10.60 20.56 -18.90
CA HIS A 313 11.35 20.00 -20.02
C HIS A 313 11.45 21.06 -21.12
N GLU A 314 12.58 21.75 -21.18
CA GLU A 314 13.05 22.31 -22.45
C GLU A 314 13.03 21.19 -23.49
N LYS A 315 12.41 21.46 -24.64
CA LYS A 315 12.34 20.56 -25.79
C LYS A 315 13.74 20.01 -26.12
N PRO A 316 13.97 18.69 -26.07
CA PRO A 316 15.09 18.12 -26.78
C PRO A 316 14.79 18.22 -28.28
N SER A 317 15.72 18.82 -29.01
CA SER A 317 15.76 18.80 -30.47
C SER A 317 15.61 17.38 -31.00
N VAL A 318 14.73 17.25 -32.00
CA VAL A 318 14.45 16.04 -32.78
C VAL A 318 15.73 15.34 -33.21
N VAL A 319 15.96 14.11 -32.72
CA VAL A 319 16.74 13.08 -33.43
C VAL A 319 16.13 11.71 -33.14
N ASN A 320 15.82 10.97 -34.21
CA ASN A 320 15.38 9.58 -34.21
C ASN A 320 16.39 8.66 -33.50
N SER A 321 15.96 7.96 -32.46
CA SER A 321 16.31 6.56 -32.21
C SER A 321 15.49 6.01 -31.05
N SER A 322 14.92 4.82 -31.26
CA SER A 322 14.22 3.99 -30.30
C SER A 322 15.12 3.56 -29.14
N GLU A 323 14.93 4.14 -27.95
CA GLU A 323 15.47 3.58 -26.70
C GLU A 323 14.48 3.77 -25.53
N VAL A 324 14.36 2.70 -24.75
CA VAL A 324 13.52 2.53 -23.56
C VAL A 324 14.11 3.32 -22.40
N ILE A 325 13.35 4.23 -21.79
CA ILE A 325 13.78 4.97 -20.59
C ILE A 325 13.56 4.07 -19.36
N MET A 326 14.63 3.40 -18.94
CA MET A 326 14.72 2.75 -17.64
C MET A 326 15.07 3.79 -16.56
N LEU A 327 14.19 3.98 -15.58
CA LEU A 327 14.48 4.79 -14.39
C LEU A 327 15.39 3.98 -13.44
N ARG A 328 16.67 4.35 -13.36
CA ARG A 328 17.57 3.94 -12.28
C ARG A 328 17.57 5.00 -11.19
N THR A 329 17.44 4.58 -9.94
CA THR A 329 17.61 5.41 -8.75
C THR A 329 19.09 5.54 -8.41
N ASP A 330 19.59 6.77 -8.32
CA ASP A 330 20.96 7.06 -7.90
C ASP A 330 21.17 6.70 -6.42
N HIS A 331 22.18 5.86 -6.16
CA HIS A 331 22.76 5.66 -4.84
C HIS A 331 23.79 6.77 -4.58
N SER A 332 23.53 7.63 -3.59
CA SER A 332 24.54 8.54 -3.06
C SER A 332 25.48 7.79 -2.11
N PHE A 333 26.71 7.55 -2.56
CA PHE A 333 27.81 7.16 -1.68
C PHE A 333 28.33 8.41 -0.94
N GLY A 334 28.15 8.44 0.38
CA GLY A 334 28.79 9.42 1.25
C GLY A 334 30.29 9.13 1.38
N ASN A 335 31.12 10.10 0.97
CA ASN A 335 32.57 10.02 1.08
C ASN A 335 33.01 10.47 2.49
N LYS A 336 33.77 9.61 3.19
CA LYS A 336 34.34 9.88 4.52
C LYS A 336 35.49 10.89 4.42
N SER A 337 35.44 11.93 5.26
CA SER A 337 36.57 12.85 5.49
C SER A 337 37.75 12.13 6.16
N ILE A 338 38.93 12.35 5.59
CA ILE A 338 40.25 11.99 6.12
C ILE A 338 40.69 13.11 7.08
N ALA A 339 40.96 12.76 8.33
CA ALA A 339 41.65 13.62 9.29
C ALA A 339 43.16 13.38 9.19
N THR A 340 43.95 14.45 9.13
CA THR A 340 45.39 14.42 9.35
C THR A 340 45.80 15.62 10.21
N MET A 341 46.64 15.32 11.21
CA MET A 341 47.27 16.12 12.27
C MET A 341 46.43 16.45 13.50
#